data_AF-A0A7L5YIV1-F1
#
_entry.id   AF-A0A7L5YIV1-F1
#
_cell.length_a   1.000
_cell.length_b   1.000
_cell.length_c   1.000
_cell.angle_alpha   90.00
_cell.angle_beta   90.00
_cell.angle_gamma   90.00
#
_symmetry.space_group_name_H-M   'P 1'
#
loop_
_entity.id
_entity.type
_entity.pdbx_description
1 polymer ?
#
loop_
_entity_poly.entity_id
_entity_poly.type
_entity_poly.pdbx_seq_one_letter_code
_entity_poly.pdbx_strand_id
1 'polypeptide(L)'
;MLGIKPLLNIEDGEIIPLEKVHTRERAVEKLIEFVGEFSTIERMAIVQHNFDAEAATLIKHMADIVPGRQFPVYTYSPSLAAHLGPSAIGVMVYEGRY
;
A
#
# COMPACT_ATOMS: atom_id res chain seq x y z
N MET A 1 21.63 9.34 -5.11
CA MET A 1 20.19 9.50 -4.75
C MET A 1 20.07 9.18 -3.27
N LEU A 2 19.45 10.04 -2.44
CA LEU A 2 19.55 10.06 -0.96
C LEU A 2 18.88 8.87 -0.21
N GLY A 3 18.60 7.75 -0.88
CA GLY A 3 17.94 6.58 -0.28
C GLY A 3 16.47 6.78 0.10
N ILE A 4 15.94 7.99 -0.05
CA ILE A 4 14.57 8.36 0.32
C ILE A 4 13.54 7.61 -0.54
N LYS A 5 12.47 7.13 0.11
CA LYS A 5 11.25 6.56 -0.47
C LYS A 5 10.08 7.48 -0.13
N PRO A 6 9.49 8.17 -1.11
CA PRO A 6 8.31 8.99 -0.86
C PRO A 6 7.08 8.10 -0.63
N LEU A 7 6.27 8.47 0.35
CA LEU A 7 4.91 7.96 0.53
C LEU A 7 3.93 8.95 -0.06
N LEU A 8 3.03 8.44 -0.90
CA LEU A 8 2.03 9.21 -1.62
C LEU A 8 0.66 8.63 -1.30
N ASN A 9 -0.32 9.51 -1.07
CA ASN A 9 -1.73 9.15 -1.01
C ASN A 9 -2.43 9.57 -2.30
N ILE A 10 -3.53 8.91 -2.63
CA ILE A 10 -4.44 9.35 -3.68
C ILE A 10 -5.83 9.45 -3.07
N GLU A 11 -6.37 10.67 -3.06
CA GLU A 11 -7.69 10.98 -2.53
C GLU A 11 -8.37 11.98 -3.48
N ASP A 12 -9.64 11.75 -3.80
CA ASP A 12 -10.40 12.55 -4.78
C ASP A 12 -9.70 12.76 -6.14
N GLY A 13 -8.87 11.80 -6.55
CA GLY A 13 -8.10 11.84 -7.80
C GLY A 13 -6.82 12.66 -7.73
N GLU A 14 -6.51 13.26 -6.57
CA GLU A 14 -5.33 14.07 -6.35
C GLU A 14 -4.22 13.27 -5.66
N ILE A 15 -2.97 13.47 -6.09
CA ILE A 15 -1.79 12.85 -5.47
C ILE A 15 -1.28 13.76 -4.36
N ILE A 16 -1.33 13.27 -3.13
CA ILE A 16 -0.93 14.01 -1.93
C ILE A 16 0.37 13.40 -1.36
N PRO A 17 1.48 14.15 -1.26
CA PRO A 17 2.68 13.66 -0.60
C PRO A 17 2.46 13.58 0.92
N LEU A 18 2.71 12.42 1.51
CA LEU A 18 2.55 12.20 2.95
C LEU A 18 3.86 12.40 3.71
N GLU A 19 4.83 11.53 3.45
CA GLU A 19 6.09 11.47 4.20
C GLU A 19 7.25 11.01 3.30
N LYS A 20 8.48 11.30 3.72
CA LYS A 20 9.70 10.76 3.14
C LYS A 20 10.32 9.79 4.14
N VAL A 21 10.35 8.51 3.80
CA VAL A 21 10.98 7.48 4.65
C VAL A 21 12.32 7.03 4.04
N HIS A 22 13.21 6.46 4.85
CA HIS A 22 14.54 6.05 4.39
C HIS A 22 14.70 4.54 4.20
N THR A 23 13.76 3.74 4.71
CA THR A 23 13.79 2.27 4.65
C THR A 23 12.48 1.72 4.09
N ARG A 24 12.51 0.49 3.57
CA ARG A 24 11.33 -0.15 2.96
C ARG A 24 10.39 -0.67 4.04
N GLU A 25 10.95 -1.13 5.15
CA GLU A 25 10.27 -1.53 6.36
C GLU A 25 9.43 -0.38 6.91
N ARG A 26 10.00 0.83 7.00
CA ARG A 26 9.25 2.01 7.47
C ARG A 26 8.12 2.39 6.51
N ALA A 27 8.30 2.19 5.20
CA ALA A 27 7.23 2.40 4.23
C ALA A 27 6.06 1.43 4.46
N VAL A 28 6.36 0.15 4.73
CA VAL A 28 5.35 -0.88 5.00
C VAL A 28 4.62 -0.63 6.31
N GLU A 29 5.35 -0.27 7.38
CA GLU A 29 4.74 0.14 8.65
C GLU A 29 3.73 1.27 8.44
N LYS A 30 4.07 2.27 7.61
CA LYS A 30 3.18 3.38 7.29
C LYS A 30 1.93 2.96 6.52
N LEU A 31 2.06 1.99 5.61
CA LEU A 31 0.89 1.41 4.92
C LEU A 31 -0.01 0.65 5.92
N ILE A 32 0.58 -0.05 6.89
CA ILE A 32 -0.17 -0.75 7.95
C ILE A 32 -0.88 0.26 8.86
N GLU A 33 -0.17 1.31 9.29
CA GLU A 33 -0.73 2.44 10.06
C GLU A 33 -1.94 3.04 9.33
N PHE A 34 -1.78 3.39 8.04
CA PHE A 34 -2.85 3.95 7.20
C PHE A 34 -4.08 3.05 7.12
N VAL A 35 -3.94 1.74 6.85
CA VAL A 35 -5.10 0.83 6.77
C VAL A 35 -5.79 0.71 8.14
N GLY A 36 -5.02 0.79 9.23
CA GLY A 36 -5.56 0.78 10.59
C GLY A 36 -6.39 2.00 10.99
N GLU A 37 -6.32 3.10 10.22
CA GLU A 37 -7.14 4.31 10.47
C GLU A 37 -8.61 4.13 10.05
N PHE A 38 -8.90 3.13 9.21
CA PHE A 38 -10.25 2.89 8.71
C PHE A 38 -11.10 2.10 9.70
N SER A 39 -12.21 2.68 10.13
CA SER A 39 -13.16 2.00 11.03
C SER A 39 -13.96 0.89 10.32
N THR A 40 -14.12 0.99 9.01
CA THR A 40 -14.80 0.00 8.16
C THR A 40 -14.04 -0.16 6.85
N ILE A 41 -13.81 -1.40 6.43
CA ILE A 41 -13.15 -1.72 5.16
C ILE A 41 -14.03 -2.71 4.40
N GLU A 42 -14.84 -2.26 3.45
CA GLU A 42 -15.65 -3.15 2.60
C GLU A 42 -14.75 -3.95 1.66
N ARG A 43 -13.81 -3.27 1.00
CA ARG A 43 -12.86 -3.88 0.06
C ARG A 43 -11.47 -3.31 0.27
N MET A 44 -10.47 -4.14 0.00
CA MET A 44 -9.09 -3.70 -0.05
C MET A 44 -8.30 -4.48 -1.10
N ALA A 45 -7.17 -3.94 -1.52
CA ALA A 45 -6.22 -4.65 -2.37
C ALA A 45 -4.79 -4.21 -2.04
N ILE A 46 -3.84 -5.09 -2.30
CA ILE A 46 -2.41 -4.73 -2.32
C ILE A 46 -1.99 -4.64 -3.78
N VAL A 47 -1.18 -3.64 -4.10
CA VAL A 47 -0.63 -3.43 -5.44
C VAL A 47 0.89 -3.40 -5.34
N GLN A 48 1.56 -4.28 -6.07
CA GLN A 48 3.01 -4.44 -6.04
C GLN A 48 3.54 -4.83 -7.42
N HIS A 49 4.86 -4.94 -7.58
CA HIS A 49 5.47 -5.51 -8.79
C HIS A 49 6.17 -6.82 -8.52
N ASN A 50 6.90 -6.88 -7.41
CA ASN A 50 7.63 -8.05 -6.96
C ASN A 50 7.13 -8.48 -5.58
N PHE A 51 7.12 -9.80 -5.33
CA PHE A 51 6.85 -10.36 -4.01
C PHE A 51 8.16 -10.50 -3.24
N ASP A 52 8.36 -9.64 -2.23
CA ASP A 52 9.51 -9.63 -1.32
C ASP A 52 9.10 -9.81 0.15
N ALA A 53 10.07 -9.74 1.06
CA ALA A 53 9.84 -9.95 2.49
C ALA A 53 8.89 -8.88 3.08
N GLU A 54 8.99 -7.66 2.58
CA GLU A 54 8.17 -6.52 2.97
C GLU A 54 6.72 -6.67 2.48
N ALA A 55 6.52 -7.13 1.26
CA ALA A 55 5.20 -7.50 0.76
C ALA A 55 4.57 -8.63 1.56
N ALA A 56 5.34 -9.67 1.88
CA ALA A 56 4.87 -10.77 2.72
C ALA A 56 4.47 -10.29 4.12
N THR A 57 5.24 -9.36 4.70
CA THR A 57 4.93 -8.69 5.96
C THR A 57 3.62 -7.92 5.86
N LEU A 58 3.47 -7.08 4.82
CA LEU A 58 2.24 -6.32 4.59
C LEU A 58 1.02 -7.24 4.49
N ILE A 59 1.08 -8.29 3.66
CA ILE A 59 -0.01 -9.26 3.47
C ILE A 59 -0.40 -9.91 4.80
N LYS A 60 0.59 -10.34 5.61
CA LYS A 60 0.32 -10.94 6.91
C LYS A 60 -0.44 -9.97 7.82
N HIS A 61 0.04 -8.74 7.95
CA HIS A 61 -0.60 -7.73 8.79
C HIS A 61 -2.00 -7.35 8.27
N MET A 62 -2.20 -7.28 6.95
CA MET A 62 -3.51 -7.02 6.37
C MET A 62 -4.52 -8.13 6.70
N ALA A 63 -4.09 -9.39 6.70
CA ALA A 63 -4.94 -10.52 7.10
C ALA A 63 -5.40 -10.41 8.57
N ASP A 64 -4.59 -9.82 9.44
CA ASP A 64 -4.96 -9.56 10.83
C ASP A 64 -5.94 -8.38 10.98
N ILE A 65 -5.83 -7.34 10.12
CA ILE A 65 -6.70 -6.15 10.15
C ILE A 65 -8.11 -6.46 9.58
N VAL A 66 -8.19 -7.27 8.52
CA VAL A 66 -9.46 -7.65 7.89
C VAL A 66 -9.73 -9.16 8.01
N PRO A 67 -9.94 -9.69 9.23
CA PRO A 67 -10.04 -11.12 9.46
C PRO A 67 -11.21 -11.74 8.70
N GLY A 68 -10.95 -12.90 8.08
CA GLY A 68 -11.96 -13.68 7.36
C GLY A 68 -12.34 -13.13 5.97
N ARG A 69 -11.68 -12.06 5.50
CA ARG A 69 -11.88 -11.53 4.15
C ARG A 69 -10.67 -11.82 3.27
N GLN A 70 -10.93 -12.27 2.05
CA GLN A 70 -9.89 -12.35 1.03
C GLN A 70 -9.72 -10.98 0.38
N PHE A 71 -8.48 -10.58 0.16
CA PHE A 71 -8.14 -9.40 -0.63
C PHE A 71 -7.17 -9.80 -1.75
N PRO A 72 -7.35 -9.26 -2.96
CA PRO A 72 -6.44 -9.50 -4.05
C PRO A 72 -5.10 -8.80 -3.85
N VAL A 73 -4.05 -9.44 -4.36
CA VAL A 73 -2.73 -8.83 -4.56
C VAL A 73 -2.51 -8.72 -6.06
N TYR A 74 -2.43 -7.48 -6.56
CA TYR A 74 -2.25 -7.20 -7.97
C TYR A 74 -0.81 -6.84 -8.30
N THR A 75 -0.34 -7.35 -9.43
CA THR A 75 0.89 -6.88 -10.07
C THR A 75 0.57 -5.67 -10.95
N TYR A 76 1.17 -4.50 -10.70
CA TYR A 76 0.96 -3.34 -11.57
C TYR A 76 1.70 -3.46 -12.91
N SER A 77 1.15 -2.78 -13.91
CA SER A 77 1.65 -2.80 -15.29
C SER A 77 2.99 -2.04 -15.43
N PRO A 78 3.77 -2.34 -16.50
CA PRO A 78 4.98 -1.59 -16.82
C PRO A 78 4.76 -0.07 -17.00
N SER A 79 3.58 0.33 -17.47
CA SER A 79 3.23 1.76 -17.59
C SER A 79 3.22 2.46 -16.24
N LEU A 80 2.65 1.83 -15.20
CA LEU A 80 2.68 2.38 -13.85
C LEU A 80 4.10 2.29 -13.24
N ALA A 81 4.82 1.20 -13.52
CA ALA A 81 6.21 1.02 -13.10
C ALA A 81 7.15 2.13 -13.63
N ALA A 82 6.88 2.67 -14.82
CA ALA A 82 7.66 3.77 -15.37
C ALA A 82 7.56 5.06 -14.53
N HIS A 83 6.46 5.24 -13.80
CA HIS A 83 6.24 6.39 -12.92
C HIS A 83 6.67 6.12 -11.46
N LEU A 84 6.30 4.96 -10.92
CA LEU A 84 6.53 4.62 -9.51
C LEU A 84 7.88 3.93 -9.26
N GLY A 85 8.52 3.42 -10.31
CA GLY A 85 9.64 2.49 -10.22
C GLY A 85 9.18 1.04 -10.00
N PRO A 86 10.06 0.04 -10.23
CA PRO A 86 9.72 -1.39 -10.18
C PRO A 86 9.64 -1.96 -8.76
N SER A 87 9.88 -1.14 -7.74
CA SER A 87 9.89 -1.56 -6.33
C SER A 87 8.76 -0.91 -5.53
N ALA A 88 7.84 -0.18 -6.16
CA ALA A 88 6.70 0.37 -5.44
C ALA A 88 5.81 -0.74 -4.86
N ILE A 89 5.21 -0.44 -3.72
CA ILE A 89 4.18 -1.23 -3.05
C ILE A 89 3.13 -0.25 -2.52
N GLY A 90 1.87 -0.64 -2.56
CA GLY A 90 0.77 0.18 -2.09
C GLY A 90 -0.42 -0.64 -1.64
N VAL A 91 -1.32 0.03 -0.94
CA VAL A 91 -2.60 -0.50 -0.49
C VAL A 91 -3.72 0.35 -1.07
N MET A 92 -4.84 -0.28 -1.37
CA MET A 92 -6.08 0.38 -1.76
C MET A 92 -7.14 -0.02 -0.75
N VAL A 93 -7.87 0.96 -0.22
CA VAL A 93 -8.94 0.75 0.75
C VAL A 93 -10.21 1.36 0.19
N TYR A 94 -11.33 0.66 0.37
CA TYR A 94 -12.67 1.14 0.04
C TYR A 94 -13.58 0.85 1.23
N GLU A 95 -14.03 1.91 1.90
CA GLU A 95 -14.84 1.82 3.13
C GLU A 95 -16.25 1.28 2.88
N GLY A 96 -16.74 1.38 1.65
CA GLY A 96 -18.12 1.05 1.30
C GLY A 96 -18.97 2.28 1.03
N ARG A 97 -20.24 2.05 0.69
CA ARG A 97 -21.25 3.12 0.74
C ARG A 97 -21.96 3.03 2.10
N TYR A 98 -22.15 4.18 2.74
CA TYR A 98 -23.09 4.34 3.85
C TYR A 98 -24.51 3.91 3.47
#